data_AF-X6M4B2-F1
#
_entry.id   AF-X6M4B2-F1
#
_cell.length_a   1.000
_cell.length_b   1.000
_cell.length_c   1.000
_cell.angle_alpha   90.00
_cell.angle_beta   90.00
_cell.angle_gamma   90.00
#
_symmetry.space_group_name_H-M   'P 1'
#
loop_
_entity.id
_entity.type
_entity.pdbx_description
1 polymer ?
#
loop_
_entity_poly.entity_id
_entity_poly.type
_entity_poly.pdbx_seq_one_letter_code
_entity_poly.pdbx_strand_id
1 'polypeptide(L)'
;MTINLCIEQLLEIENQRKENVYNEETKCIGLARVGNENQQIVYGTMKELKQHDFGEPLHSFVIPGTTHYIEEEVLDMYAIAKVHAKTTSTVTHQHPEVEQKTADEPTNNDNNSLEQPRDVSQLITLAENELEELKKKALAKGLIQNQDQTQK
;
A
#
# COMPACT_ATOMS: atom_id res chain seq x y z
N MET A 1 0.72 18.32 -15.54
CA MET A 1 -0.02 18.74 -14.34
C MET A 1 0.10 17.64 -13.29
N THR A 2 0.38 17.98 -12.03
CA THR A 2 0.51 17.00 -10.93
C THR A 2 -0.77 16.95 -10.10
N ILE A 3 -0.98 15.84 -9.38
CA ILE A 3 -2.11 15.70 -8.45
C ILE A 3 -2.02 16.75 -7.34
N ASN A 4 -0.81 17.04 -6.84
CA ASN A 4 -0.57 18.02 -5.78
C ASN A 4 -1.03 19.43 -6.22
N LEU A 5 -0.69 19.84 -7.45
CA LEU A 5 -1.12 21.12 -8.01
C LEU A 5 -2.63 21.17 -8.25
N CYS A 6 -3.23 20.06 -8.72
CA CYS A 6 -4.68 19.95 -8.88
C CYS A 6 -5.40 20.18 -7.55
N ILE A 7 -4.96 19.49 -6.48
CA ILE A 7 -5.55 19.64 -5.14
C ILE A 7 -5.38 21.07 -4.61
N GLU A 8 -4.22 21.68 -4.81
CA GLU A 8 -3.98 23.06 -4.42
C GLU A 8 -4.95 24.03 -5.10
N GLN A 9 -5.14 23.91 -6.41
CA GLN A 9 -6.07 24.76 -7.17
C GLN A 9 -7.53 24.53 -6.76
N LEU A 10 -7.93 23.29 -6.52
CA LEU A 10 -9.28 22.97 -6.05
C LEU A 10 -9.54 23.62 -4.68
N LEU A 11 -8.64 23.44 -3.72
CA LEU A 11 -8.78 24.03 -2.37
C LEU A 11 -8.79 25.57 -2.42
N GLU A 12 -8.02 26.19 -3.32
CA GLU A 12 -8.06 27.63 -3.54
C GLU A 12 -9.44 28.09 -4.03
N ILE A 13 -10.00 27.40 -5.03
CA ILE A 13 -11.31 27.70 -5.60
C ILE A 13 -12.41 27.53 -4.54
N GLU A 14 -12.36 26.46 -3.74
CA GLU A 14 -13.32 26.26 -2.65
C GLU A 14 -13.23 27.37 -1.60
N ASN A 15 -12.03 27.82 -1.24
CA ASN A 15 -11.88 28.94 -0.31
C ASN A 15 -12.46 30.26 -0.86
N GLN A 16 -12.42 30.46 -2.18
CA GLN A 16 -13.01 31.62 -2.84
C GLN A 16 -14.53 31.51 -2.94
N ARG A 17 -15.05 30.35 -3.35
CA ARG A 17 -16.49 30.14 -3.64
C ARG A 17 -17.32 29.79 -2.41
N LYS A 18 -16.74 29.09 -1.43
CA LYS A 18 -17.36 28.68 -0.17
C LYS A 18 -18.67 27.91 -0.37
N GLU A 19 -18.70 27.04 -1.38
CA GLU A 19 -19.85 26.22 -1.72
C GLU A 19 -19.89 24.92 -0.91
N ASN A 20 -18.82 24.62 -0.16
CA ASN A 20 -18.64 23.47 0.70
C ASN A 20 -18.85 22.14 -0.04
N VAL A 21 -18.30 22.05 -1.26
CA VAL A 21 -18.44 20.85 -2.12
C VAL A 21 -17.38 19.81 -1.78
N TYR A 22 -16.20 20.26 -1.38
CA TYR A 22 -15.08 19.42 -0.93
C TYR A 22 -14.21 20.22 0.04
N ASN A 23 -13.31 19.54 0.75
CA ASN A 23 -12.38 20.14 1.69
C ASN A 23 -11.12 19.26 1.86
N GLU A 24 -10.18 19.68 2.71
CA GLU A 24 -8.93 18.95 2.98
C GLU A 24 -9.13 17.50 3.43
N GLU A 25 -10.25 17.20 4.09
CA GLU A 25 -10.59 15.88 4.63
C GLU A 25 -11.41 15.02 3.65
N THR A 26 -11.80 15.58 2.49
CA THR A 26 -12.50 14.83 1.45
C THR A 26 -11.64 13.70 0.93
N LYS A 27 -12.22 12.50 0.89
CA LYS A 27 -11.55 11.29 0.38
C LYS A 27 -11.46 11.36 -1.14
N CYS A 28 -10.28 11.06 -1.68
CA CYS A 28 -9.94 11.19 -3.09
C CYS A 28 -8.97 10.08 -3.50
N ILE A 29 -8.84 9.91 -4.82
CA ILE A 29 -7.97 8.90 -5.43
C ILE A 29 -7.00 9.61 -6.37
N GLY A 30 -5.71 9.42 -6.14
CA GLY A 30 -4.65 9.83 -7.03
C GLY A 30 -4.16 8.64 -7.83
N LEU A 31 -4.07 8.79 -9.15
CA LEU A 31 -3.56 7.76 -10.05
C LEU A 31 -2.38 8.31 -10.87
N ALA A 32 -1.33 7.52 -10.98
CA ALA A 32 -0.17 7.81 -11.82
C ALA A 32 0.16 6.62 -12.71
N ARG A 33 0.41 6.88 -14.00
CA ARG A 33 0.93 5.91 -14.97
C ARG A 33 0.13 4.61 -15.01
N VAL A 34 -1.20 4.72 -15.03
CA VAL A 34 -2.11 3.55 -15.06
C VAL A 34 -1.80 2.66 -16.27
N GLY A 35 -1.60 1.37 -16.04
CA GLY A 35 -1.18 0.38 -17.03
C GLY A 35 0.33 0.22 -17.20
N ASN A 36 1.14 0.97 -16.46
CA ASN A 36 2.60 0.81 -16.42
C ASN A 36 3.05 -0.06 -15.23
N GLU A 37 4.25 -0.62 -15.29
CA GLU A 37 4.88 -1.36 -14.18
C GLU A 37 5.07 -0.48 -12.94
N ASN A 38 5.32 0.81 -13.13
CA ASN A 38 5.48 1.78 -12.04
C ASN A 38 4.18 2.54 -11.73
N GLN A 39 3.01 1.95 -12.01
CA GLN A 39 1.70 2.51 -11.67
C GLN A 39 1.59 2.80 -10.17
N GLN A 40 0.94 3.92 -9.84
CA GLN A 40 0.53 4.21 -8.47
C GLN A 40 -0.97 4.50 -8.42
N ILE A 41 -1.67 3.89 -7.48
CA ILE A 41 -3.05 4.18 -7.12
C ILE A 41 -3.07 4.39 -5.62
N VAL A 42 -3.55 5.56 -5.21
CA VAL A 42 -3.43 6.01 -3.83
C VAL A 42 -4.76 6.63 -3.40
N TYR A 43 -5.34 6.08 -2.33
CA TYR A 43 -6.58 6.53 -1.72
C TYR A 43 -6.29 7.21 -0.37
N GLY A 44 -6.98 8.31 -0.09
CA GLY A 44 -6.73 9.09 1.12
C GLY A 44 -7.47 10.42 1.10
N THR A 45 -7.24 11.27 2.09
CA THR A 45 -7.79 12.62 2.09
C THR A 45 -7.04 13.52 1.12
N MET A 46 -7.66 14.61 0.65
CA MET A 46 -6.98 15.61 -0.18
C MET A 46 -5.68 16.09 0.45
N LYS A 47 -5.65 16.27 1.78
CA LYS A 47 -4.46 16.65 2.52
C LYS A 47 -3.34 15.62 2.44
N GLU A 48 -3.67 14.34 2.59
CA GLU A 48 -2.70 13.24 2.48
C GLU A 48 -2.17 13.13 1.04
N LEU A 49 -3.06 13.17 0.05
CA LEU A 49 -2.68 13.10 -1.36
C LEU A 49 -1.85 14.32 -1.81
N LYS A 50 -2.12 15.51 -1.26
CA LYS A 50 -1.33 16.71 -1.55
C LYS A 50 0.13 16.57 -1.10
N GLN A 51 0.41 15.74 -0.09
CA GLN A 51 1.76 15.49 0.42
C GLN A 51 2.42 14.27 -0.20
N HIS A 52 1.67 13.45 -0.93
CA HIS A 52 2.16 12.23 -1.56
C HIS A 52 2.90 12.53 -2.87
N ASP A 53 4.02 11.85 -3.12
CA ASP A 53 4.77 11.95 -4.37
C ASP A 53 4.34 10.87 -5.36
N PHE A 54 3.62 11.29 -6.40
CA PHE A 54 3.14 10.42 -7.47
C PHE A 54 4.19 10.17 -8.56
N GLY A 55 5.33 10.89 -8.54
CA GLY A 55 6.40 10.78 -9.52
C GLY A 55 6.09 11.42 -10.88
N GLU A 56 6.54 10.79 -11.95
CA GLU A 56 6.42 11.30 -13.31
C GLU A 56 4.99 11.20 -13.88
N PRO A 57 4.57 12.10 -14.79
CA PRO A 57 3.31 11.97 -15.53
C PRO A 57 3.16 10.61 -16.23
N LEU A 58 1.95 10.14 -16.56
CA LEU A 58 0.66 10.82 -16.60
C LEU A 58 -0.13 10.68 -15.29
N HIS A 59 -0.77 11.77 -14.85
CA HIS A 59 -1.55 11.82 -13.62
C HIS A 59 -3.05 11.92 -13.88
N SER A 60 -3.84 11.30 -13.01
CA SER A 60 -5.30 11.42 -12.95
C SER A 60 -5.75 11.55 -11.49
N PHE A 61 -6.85 12.27 -11.26
CA PHE A 61 -7.39 12.55 -9.94
C PHE A 61 -8.91 12.34 -9.94
N VAL A 62 -9.41 11.66 -8.91
CA VAL A 62 -10.83 11.31 -8.80
C VAL A 62 -11.35 11.68 -7.42
N ILE A 63 -12.46 12.41 -7.40
CA ILE A 63 -13.26 12.66 -6.19
C ILE A 63 -14.49 11.74 -6.29
N PRO A 64 -14.54 10.63 -5.52
CA PRO A 64 -15.72 9.78 -5.51
C PRO A 64 -16.94 10.52 -4.93
N GLY A 65 -18.13 10.13 -5.40
CA GLY A 65 -19.39 10.53 -4.78
C GLY A 65 -19.75 9.59 -3.62
N THR A 66 -21.02 9.27 -3.48
CA THR A 66 -21.46 8.23 -2.54
C THR A 66 -20.97 6.86 -3.01
N THR A 67 -20.07 6.25 -2.25
CA THR A 67 -19.51 4.91 -2.48
C THR A 67 -20.35 3.83 -1.80
N HIS A 68 -20.51 2.70 -2.47
CA HIS A 68 -21.07 1.49 -1.86
C HIS A 68 -20.02 0.78 -1.00
N TYR A 69 -20.42 -0.03 0.00
CA TYR A 69 -19.48 -0.67 0.93
C TYR A 69 -18.39 -1.49 0.22
N ILE A 70 -18.73 -2.17 -0.87
CA ILE A 70 -17.78 -2.95 -1.68
C ILE A 70 -16.75 -2.04 -2.35
N GLU A 71 -17.16 -0.85 -2.82
CA GLU A 71 -16.24 0.10 -3.43
C GLU A 71 -15.27 0.65 -2.39
N GLU A 72 -15.76 0.94 -1.18
CA GLU A 72 -14.90 1.35 -0.07
C GLU A 72 -13.90 0.27 0.33
N GLU A 73 -14.32 -1.00 0.41
CA GLU A 73 -13.41 -2.12 0.68
C GLU A 73 -12.27 -2.20 -0.35
N VAL A 74 -12.57 -1.94 -1.63
CA VAL A 74 -11.55 -1.89 -2.70
C VAL A 74 -10.66 -0.66 -2.57
N LEU A 75 -11.24 0.52 -2.29
CA LEU A 75 -10.48 1.76 -2.13
C LEU A 75 -9.52 1.69 -0.93
N ASP A 76 -9.95 1.05 0.16
CA ASP A 76 -9.15 0.85 1.37
C ASP A 76 -7.91 -0.03 1.13
N MET A 77 -7.89 -0.84 0.07
CA MET A 77 -6.68 -1.56 -0.35
C MET A 77 -5.57 -0.62 -0.84
N TYR A 78 -5.93 0.59 -1.27
CA TYR A 78 -5.03 1.62 -1.78
C TYR A 78 -4.80 2.79 -0.79
N ALA A 79 -5.26 2.66 0.46
CA ALA A 79 -5.17 3.73 1.45
C ALA A 79 -3.72 4.11 1.83
N ILE A 80 -3.40 5.41 1.92
CA ILE A 80 -2.08 5.93 2.36
C ILE A 80 -1.69 5.39 3.75
N ALA A 81 -2.68 5.16 4.62
CA ALA A 81 -2.49 4.65 5.97
C ALA A 81 -2.53 3.11 6.05
N LYS A 82 -1.69 2.42 5.25
CA LYS A 82 -1.21 1.06 5.52
C LYS A 82 0.26 0.88 5.12
N VAL A 83 1.13 1.78 5.58
CA VAL A 83 2.56 1.44 5.65
C VAL A 83 2.74 0.51 6.84
N HIS A 84 2.63 -0.80 6.57
CA HIS A 84 3.44 -1.94 7.06
C HIS A 84 2.67 -3.25 6.86
N ALA A 85 2.64 -3.78 5.63
CA ALA A 85 2.70 -5.22 5.38
C ALA A 85 2.95 -5.52 3.90
N LYS A 86 4.03 -6.28 3.65
CA LYS A 86 4.47 -6.92 2.40
C LYS A 86 5.18 -6.03 1.38
N THR A 87 6.50 -5.98 1.59
CA THR A 87 7.53 -6.18 0.58
C THR A 87 7.02 -6.98 -0.62
N THR A 88 7.07 -6.33 -1.78
CA THR A 88 6.93 -6.89 -3.11
C THR A 88 7.72 -8.18 -3.26
N SER A 89 7.02 -9.30 -3.46
CA SER A 89 7.58 -10.48 -4.11
C SER A 89 6.77 -10.69 -5.38
N THR A 90 7.46 -10.40 -6.48
CA THR A 90 7.18 -10.61 -7.89
C THR A 90 6.19 -11.75 -8.15
N VAL A 91 4.99 -11.43 -8.66
CA VAL A 91 4.13 -12.40 -9.35
C VAL A 91 4.33 -12.17 -10.85
N THR A 92 5.29 -12.89 -11.41
CA THR A 92 5.37 -13.12 -12.85
C THR A 92 4.20 -14.02 -13.24
N HIS A 93 3.14 -13.45 -13.81
CA HIS A 93 2.12 -14.24 -14.50
C HIS A 93 2.59 -14.53 -15.93
N GLN A 94 3.10 -15.74 -16.14
CA GLN A 94 3.19 -16.39 -17.44
C GLN A 94 1.84 -17.04 -17.81
N HIS A 95 1.44 -16.92 -19.08
CA HIS A 95 0.88 -17.99 -19.94
C HIS A 95 0.53 -17.41 -21.34
N PRO A 96 0.44 -18.19 -22.44
CA PRO A 96 1.09 -19.46 -22.82
C PRO A 96 1.74 -19.46 -24.24
N GLU A 97 2.59 -20.47 -24.48
CA GLU A 97 2.97 -21.21 -25.72
C GLU A 97 2.92 -20.56 -27.13
N VAL A 98 4.05 -20.60 -27.87
CA VAL A 98 4.20 -21.25 -29.21
C VAL A 98 5.66 -21.77 -29.39
N GLU A 99 5.77 -22.98 -29.92
CA GLU A 99 6.95 -23.84 -30.17
C GLU A 99 8.09 -23.26 -31.04
N GLN A 100 9.34 -23.75 -30.84
CA GLN A 100 10.08 -24.61 -31.80
C GLN A 100 11.54 -24.94 -31.38
N LYS A 101 11.87 -26.26 -31.39
CA LYS A 101 13.12 -26.99 -31.83
C LYS A 101 14.51 -26.55 -31.26
N THR A 102 15.44 -27.40 -30.79
CA THR A 102 15.88 -28.77 -31.20
C THR A 102 16.89 -29.39 -30.19
N ALA A 103 16.84 -30.73 -30.07
CA ALA A 103 17.82 -31.78 -29.70
C ALA A 103 19.20 -31.47 -29.06
N ASP A 104 19.49 -32.05 -27.87
CA ASP A 104 20.45 -33.17 -27.62
C ASP A 104 20.51 -33.53 -26.10
N GLU A 105 20.48 -34.83 -25.79
CA GLU A 105 20.41 -35.53 -24.47
C GLU A 105 21.79 -35.68 -23.74
N PRO A 106 22.00 -36.37 -22.56
CA PRO A 106 21.09 -36.91 -21.51
C PRO A 106 21.57 -36.77 -20.01
N THR A 107 20.67 -37.17 -19.08
CA THR A 107 20.87 -37.81 -17.74
C THR A 107 21.55 -37.11 -16.54
N ASN A 108 20.83 -37.02 -15.41
CA ASN A 108 21.00 -37.85 -14.17
C ASN A 108 20.17 -37.20 -13.02
N ASN A 109 18.96 -37.71 -12.72
CA ASN A 109 18.60 -38.66 -11.66
C ASN A 109 18.48 -38.08 -10.22
N ASP A 110 17.27 -38.26 -9.67
CA ASP A 110 16.88 -38.37 -8.25
C ASP A 110 17.17 -37.23 -7.25
N ASN A 111 16.13 -36.50 -6.85
CA ASN A 111 15.37 -36.81 -5.63
C ASN A 111 14.25 -35.80 -5.34
N ASN A 112 13.06 -36.37 -5.18
CA ASN A 112 11.89 -35.74 -4.58
C ASN A 112 12.18 -35.25 -3.16
N SER A 113 11.95 -33.98 -2.87
CA SER A 113 11.51 -33.50 -1.56
C SER A 113 10.81 -32.16 -1.75
N LEU A 114 9.48 -32.20 -1.64
CA LEU A 114 8.66 -31.04 -1.34
C LEU A 114 9.16 -30.41 -0.02
N GLU A 115 10.11 -29.49 -0.09
CA GLU A 115 10.38 -28.62 1.06
C GLU A 115 9.27 -27.58 1.15
N GLN A 116 8.34 -27.87 2.06
CA GLN A 116 7.35 -26.94 2.59
C GLN A 116 8.02 -25.59 2.92
N PRO A 117 7.43 -24.44 2.53
CA PRO A 117 7.97 -23.14 2.91
C PRO A 117 7.98 -23.01 4.43
N ARG A 118 9.12 -22.53 4.95
CA ARG A 118 9.44 -22.40 6.38
C ARG A 118 8.26 -21.80 7.15
N ASP A 119 7.85 -22.53 8.19
CA ASP A 119 6.72 -22.31 9.07
C ASP A 119 6.54 -20.82 9.43
N VAL A 120 5.49 -20.21 8.86
CA VAL A 120 5.11 -18.80 9.00
C VAL A 120 4.96 -18.40 10.48
N SER A 121 4.67 -19.39 11.34
CA SER A 121 4.59 -19.24 12.80
C SER A 121 5.90 -18.72 13.40
N GLN A 122 7.06 -19.17 12.92
CA GLN A 122 8.37 -18.75 13.45
C GLN A 122 8.70 -17.29 13.10
N LEU A 123 8.23 -16.81 11.94
CA LEU A 123 8.44 -15.42 11.52
C LEU A 123 7.53 -14.45 12.29
N ILE A 124 6.31 -14.85 12.62
CA ILE A 124 5.40 -14.07 13.47
C ILE A 124 5.98 -13.97 14.88
N THR A 125 6.43 -15.09 15.45
CA THR A 125 7.05 -15.09 16.79
C THR A 125 8.31 -14.21 16.85
N LEU A 126 9.14 -14.20 15.81
CA LEU A 126 10.32 -13.34 15.76
C LEU A 126 9.95 -11.85 15.75
N ALA A 127 8.95 -11.46 14.96
CA ALA A 127 8.49 -10.07 14.89
C ALA A 127 7.82 -9.60 16.20
N GLU A 128 7.04 -10.47 16.85
CA GLU A 128 6.43 -10.19 18.15
C GLU A 128 7.49 -9.98 19.24
N ASN A 129 8.54 -10.80 19.23
CA ASN A 129 9.65 -10.68 20.18
C ASN A 129 10.45 -9.37 19.99
N GLU A 130 10.73 -8.97 18.75
CA GLU A 130 11.43 -7.70 18.46
C GLU A 130 10.60 -6.48 18.90
N LEU A 131 9.29 -6.52 18.68
CA LEU A 131 8.38 -5.46 19.13
C LEU A 131 8.32 -5.37 20.66
N GLU A 132 8.34 -6.50 21.36
CA GLU A 132 8.35 -6.54 22.83
C GLU A 132 9.68 -6.01 23.41
N GLU A 133 10.80 -6.31 22.76
CA GLU A 133 12.12 -5.77 23.13
C GLU A 133 12.21 -4.25 22.96
N LEU A 134 11.67 -3.72 21.84
CA LEU A 134 11.62 -2.29 21.58
C LEU A 134 10.73 -1.57 22.60
N LYS A 135 9.59 -2.15 22.97
CA LYS A 135 8.72 -1.64 24.04
C LYS A 135 9.45 -1.62 25.39
N LYS A 136 10.18 -2.67 25.76
CA LYS A 136 11.00 -2.71 26.99
C LYS A 136 12.11 -1.66 27.00
N LYS A 137 12.81 -1.48 25.87
CA LYS A 137 13.85 -0.44 25.72
C LYS A 137 13.27 0.97 25.81
N ALA A 138 12.09 1.21 25.26
CA ALA A 138 11.42 2.51 25.33
C ALA A 138 10.86 2.80 26.73
N LEU A 139 10.39 1.77 27.45
CA LEU A 139 10.00 1.87 28.87
C LEU A 139 11.21 2.20 29.76
N ALA A 140 12.35 1.51 29.56
CA ALA A 140 13.59 1.75 30.31
C ALA A 140 14.18 3.15 30.04
N LYS A 141 13.90 3.75 28.89
CA LYS A 141 14.28 5.12 28.52
C LYS A 141 13.26 6.18 28.99
N GLY A 142 12.18 5.79 29.67
CA GLY A 142 11.16 6.69 30.19
C GLY A 142 10.30 7.39 29.12
N LEU A 143 10.31 6.90 27.88
CA LEU A 143 9.62 7.51 26.74
C LEU A 143 8.14 7.13 26.66
N ILE A 144 7.70 6.12 27.41
CA ILE A 144 6.31 5.64 27.46
C ILE A 144 5.93 5.36 28.93
N GLN A 145 4.77 5.84 29.37
CA GLN A 145 4.20 5.50 30.69
C GLN A 145 3.27 4.29 30.57
N ASN A 146 3.33 3.37 31.53
CA ASN A 146 2.42 2.22 31.62
C ASN A 146 0.97 2.70 31.75
N GLN A 147 0.20 2.65 30.67
CA GLN A 147 -1.26 2.74 30.74
C GLN A 147 -1.82 1.34 31.00
N ASP A 148 -1.64 0.85 32.22
CA ASP A 148 -2.34 -0.34 32.69
C ASP A 148 -2.70 -0.20 34.17
N GLN A 149 -3.49 0.82 34.48
CA GLN A 149 -4.31 0.87 35.70
C GLN A 149 -5.57 1.70 35.46
N THR A 150 -6.58 1.13 34.77
CA THR A 150 -8.00 1.34 35.14
C THR A 150 -8.91 0.28 34.50
N GLN A 151 -9.00 -0.91 35.11
CA GLN A 151 -10.28 -1.60 35.20
C GLN A 151 -10.54 -1.87 36.68
N LYS A 152 -11.63 -1.29 37.16
CA LYS A 152 -12.19 -1.54 38.48
C LYS A 152 -13.59 -2.10 38.25
#